data_AF-A0A2Z2MUT8-F1
#
_entry.id   AF-A0A2Z2MUT8-F1
#
_cell.length_a   1.000
_cell.length_b   1.000
_cell.length_c   1.000
_cell.angle_alpha   90.00
_cell.angle_beta   90.00
_cell.angle_gamma   90.00
#
_symmetry.space_group_name_H-M   'P 1'
#
loop_
_entity.id
_entity.type
_entity.pdbx_description
1 polymer ?
#
loop_
_entity_poly.entity_id
_entity_poly.type
_entity_poly.pdbx_seq_one_letter_code
_entity_poly.pdbx_strand_id
1 'polypeptide(L)' 'MQIVELDIKLPYEGRGKILSRLYGKVRGKIRDIHFFPPDSEGISEIKMEIVEEDAPRLLSEIRKIIKNGKITFRVLSEA' A
#
# COMPACT_ATOMS: atom_id res chain seq x y z
N MET A 1 -13.56 -6.81 -11.52
CA MET A 1 -13.00 -5.87 -10.51
C MET A 1 -12.72 -6.64 -9.23
N GLN A 2 -11.51 -6.57 -8.70
CA GLN A 2 -11.10 -7.25 -7.48
C GLN A 2 -10.81 -6.24 -6.38
N ILE A 3 -11.08 -6.62 -5.13
CA ILE A 3 -10.65 -5.84 -3.96
C ILE A 3 -9.32 -6.39 -3.49
N VAL A 4 -8.33 -5.52 -3.38
CA VAL A 4 -6.99 -5.85 -2.88
C VAL A 4 -6.74 -5.06 -1.61
N GLU A 5 -6.47 -5.79 -0.53
CA GLU A 5 -5.90 -5.22 0.69
C GLU A 5 -4.39 -5.15 0.54
N LEU A 6 -3.83 -3.97 0.84
CA LEU A 6 -2.41 -3.76 0.98
C LEU A 6 -2.13 -3.37 2.43
N ASP A 7 -1.19 -4.07 3.05
CA ASP A 7 -0.61 -3.76 4.34
C ASP A 7 0.85 -3.38 4.11
N ILE A 8 1.18 -2.14 4.42
CA ILE A 8 2.47 -1.54 4.13
C ILE A 8 3.11 -1.09 5.42
N LYS A 9 4.29 -1.65 5.71
CA LYS A 9 5.14 -1.27 6.84
C LYS A 9 6.41 -0.61 6.35
N LEU A 10 6.66 0.59 6.84
CA LEU A 10 7.77 1.43 6.38
C LEU A 10 8.27 2.35 7.50
N PRO A 11 9.57 2.69 7.55
CA PRO A 11 10.11 3.63 8.52
C PRO A 11 9.38 4.97 8.47
N TYR A 12 9.11 5.56 9.63
CA TYR A 12 8.42 6.85 9.72
C TYR A 12 9.21 7.94 9.00
N GLU A 13 10.54 7.89 9.12
CA GLU A 13 11.44 8.79 8.42
C GLU A 13 11.39 8.57 6.90
N GLY A 14 11.16 9.64 6.14
CA GLY A 14 11.10 9.58 4.67
C GLY A 14 9.81 8.99 4.10
N ARG A 15 8.85 8.55 4.94
CA ARG A 15 7.59 7.95 4.49
C ARG A 15 6.80 8.80 3.50
N GLY A 16 6.78 10.12 3.68
CA GLY A 16 6.02 11.03 2.83
C GLY A 16 6.38 10.93 1.34
N LYS A 17 7.67 10.74 1.03
CA LYS A 17 8.14 10.56 -0.36
C LYS A 17 7.62 9.26 -0.98
N ILE A 18 7.61 8.18 -0.19
CA ILE A 18 7.10 6.87 -0.61
C ILE A 18 5.59 6.97 -0.81
N LEU A 19 4.88 7.59 0.13
CA LEU A 19 3.43 7.75 0.07
C LEU A 19 2.96 8.60 -1.10
N SER A 20 3.66 9.67 -1.42
CA SER A 20 3.35 10.49 -2.60
C SER A 20 3.45 9.67 -3.89
N ARG A 21 4.50 8.84 -4.03
CA ARG A 21 4.66 7.94 -5.19
C ARG A 21 3.60 6.85 -5.23
N LEU A 22 3.31 6.24 -4.08
CA LEU A 22 2.27 5.22 -3.94
C LEU A 22 0.92 5.78 -4.33
N TYR A 23 0.55 6.94 -3.76
CA TYR A 23 -0.69 7.65 -4.07
C TYR A 23 -0.83 7.90 -5.58
N GLY A 24 0.24 8.32 -6.27
CA GLY A 24 0.22 8.50 -7.72
C GLY A 24 -0.15 7.25 -8.52
N LYS A 25 0.06 6.04 -7.98
CA LYS A 25 -0.30 4.77 -8.64
C LYS A 25 -1.70 4.27 -8.33
N VAL A 26 -2.16 4.52 -7.11
CA VAL A 26 -3.41 3.97 -6.57
C VAL A 26 -4.55 5.00 -6.53
N ARG A 27 -4.28 6.26 -6.89
CA ARG A 27 -5.28 7.33 -6.93
C ARG A 27 -6.46 6.94 -7.81
N GLY A 28 -7.67 7.17 -7.31
CA GLY A 28 -8.93 6.82 -7.98
C GLY A 28 -9.34 5.35 -7.82
N LYS A 29 -8.49 4.52 -7.21
CA LYS A 29 -8.74 3.11 -6.93
C LYS A 29 -8.89 2.83 -5.43
N ILE A 30 -8.46 3.76 -4.58
CA ILE A 30 -8.59 3.67 -3.12
C ILE A 30 -10.07 3.64 -2.76
N ARG A 31 -10.49 2.54 -2.14
CA ARG A 31 -11.80 2.40 -1.47
C ARG A 31 -11.71 2.88 -0.04
N ASP A 32 -10.65 2.50 0.67
CA ASP A 32 -10.43 2.86 2.07
C ASP A 32 -8.94 2.93 2.40
N ILE A 33 -8.58 3.73 3.41
CA ILE A 33 -7.19 3.88 3.87
C ILE A 33 -7.12 4.24 5.36
N HIS A 34 -6.27 3.50 6.06
CA HIS A 34 -6.00 3.66 7.48
C HIS A 34 -4.51 3.85 7.72
N PHE A 35 -4.17 4.95 8.39
CA PHE A 35 -2.81 5.26 8.82
C PHE A 35 -2.68 5.00 10.31
N PHE A 36 -1.77 4.10 10.68
CA PHE A 36 -1.48 3.84 12.07
C PHE A 36 -0.29 4.71 12.53
N PRO A 37 -0.25 5.10 13.82
CA PRO A 37 0.92 5.73 14.40
C PRO A 37 2.13 4.78 14.30
N PRO A 38 3.37 5.32 14.28
CA PRO A 38 4.56 4.47 14.29
C PRO A 38 4.64 3.67 15.60
N ASP A 39 5.20 2.48 15.51
CA ASP A 39 5.52 1.65 16.68
C ASP A 39 6.79 2.15 17.41
N SER A 40 7.20 1.43 18.45
CA SER A 40 8.40 1.74 19.25
C SER A 40 9.71 1.67 18.46
N GLU A 41 9.72 1.00 17.30
CA GLU A 41 10.88 0.93 16.40
C GLU A 41 10.83 2.03 15.32
N GLY A 42 9.81 2.89 15.35
CA GLY A 42 9.64 3.96 14.38
C GLY A 42 9.06 3.46 13.05
N ILE A 43 8.43 2.30 12.99
CA ILE A 43 7.80 1.75 11.79
C ILE A 43 6.34 2.16 11.75
N SER A 44 5.92 2.80 10.66
CA SER A 44 4.52 3.11 10.38
C SER A 44 3.86 1.97 9.61
N GLU A 45 2.64 1.64 10.02
CA GLU A 45 1.77 0.70 9.30
C GLU A 45 0.65 1.46 8.58
N ILE A 46 0.34 1.03 7.35
CA ILE A 46 -0.68 1.62 6.51
C ILE A 46 -1.47 0.49 5.89
N LYS A 47 -2.78 0.48 6.14
CA LYS A 47 -3.70 -0.46 5.52
C LYS A 47 -4.54 0.27 4.50
N MET A 48 -4.66 -0.30 3.31
CA MET A 48 -5.45 0.31 2.25
C MET A 48 -6.20 -0.76 1.48
N GLU A 49 -7.44 -0.46 1.15
CA GLU A 49 -8.24 -1.25 0.24
C GLU A 49 -8.31 -0.52 -1.09
N ILE A 50 -7.99 -1.25 -2.16
CA ILE A 50 -8.07 -0.73 -3.52
C ILE A 50 -8.91 -1.63 -4.40
N VAL A 51 -9.61 -1.02 -5.35
CA VAL A 51 -10.34 -1.71 -6.41
C VAL A 51 -9.50 -1.70 -7.67
N GLU A 52 -9.09 -2.88 -8.12
CA GLU A 52 -8.20 -3.04 -9.28
C GLU A 52 -8.63 -4.24 -10.12
N GLU A 53 -8.46 -4.16 -11.43
CA GLU A 53 -8.72 -5.28 -12.34
C GLU A 53 -7.46 -6.14 -12.54
N ASP A 54 -6.29 -5.50 -12.64
CA ASP A 54 -4.99 -6.15 -12.78
C ASP A 54 -4.15 -5.99 -11.50
N ALA A 55 -4.55 -6.73 -10.45
CA ALA A 55 -3.86 -6.74 -9.16
C ALA A 55 -2.37 -7.15 -9.28
N PRO A 56 -1.98 -8.21 -10.05
CA PRO A 56 -0.58 -8.61 -10.16
C PRO A 56 0.34 -7.52 -10.72
N ARG A 57 -0.10 -6.79 -11.75
CA ARG A 57 0.68 -5.69 -12.32
C ARG A 57 0.88 -4.56 -11.32
N LEU A 58 -0.20 -4.14 -10.65
CA LEU A 58 -0.13 -3.08 -9.67
C LEU A 58 0.81 -3.44 -8.51
N LEU A 59 0.76 -4.69 -8.03
CA LEU A 59 1.66 -5.19 -6.99
C LEU A 59 3.13 -5.11 -7.41
N SER A 60 3.44 -5.45 -8.67
CA SER A 60 4.80 -5.32 -9.22
C SER A 60 5.27 -3.86 -9.22
N GLU A 61 4.40 -2.91 -9.56
CA GLU A 61 4.72 -1.47 -9.52
C GLU A 61 4.91 -0.96 -8.09
N ILE A 62 4.05 -1.36 -7.15
CA ILE A 62 4.13 -0.96 -5.74
C ILE A 62 5.42 -1.48 -5.09
N ARG A 63 5.80 -2.74 -5.36
CA ARG A 63 7.08 -3.31 -4.88
C ARG A 63 8.30 -2.52 -5.35
N LYS A 64 8.25 -1.92 -6.55
CA LYS A 64 9.36 -1.07 -7.05
C LYS A 64 9.47 0.26 -6.32
N ILE A 65 8.36 0.76 -5.78
CA ILE A 65 8.29 2.03 -5.03
C ILE A 65 8.81 1.82 -3.60
N ILE A 66 8.43 0.71 -2.97
CA ILE A 66 8.72 0.42 -1.56
C ILE A 66 9.95 -0.50 -1.51
N LYS A 67 11.13 0.09 -1.69
CA LYS A 67 12.41 -0.63 -1.69
C LYS A 67 12.90 -1.00 -0.29
N ASN A 68 12.60 -0.17 0.72
CA ASN A 68 13.07 -0.31 2.11
C ASN A 68 11.92 -0.54 3.11
N GLY A 69 10.85 -1.20 2.67
CA GLY A 69 9.68 -1.48 3.51
C GLY A 69 9.15 -2.89 3.25
N LYS A 70 8.30 -3.37 4.15
CA LYS A 70 7.61 -4.64 4.00
C LYS A 70 6.22 -4.36 3.44
N ILE A 71 5.89 -4.99 2.32
CA ILE A 71 4.53 -4.99 1.78
C ILE A 71 3.99 -6.40 1.90
N THR A 72 2.84 -6.51 2.54
CA THR A 72 1.96 -7.67 2.47
C THR A 72 0.73 -7.28 1.68
N PHE A 73 0.22 -8.20 0.88
CA PHE A 73 -0.98 -7.96 0.08
C PHE A 73 -1.87 -9.20 0.16
N ARG A 74 -3.17 -8.95 0.12
CA ARG A 74 -4.20 -9.98 0.12
C ARG A 74 -5.25 -9.60 -0.90
N VAL A 75 -5.52 -10.49 -1.85
CA VAL A 75 -6.67 -10.33 -2.76
C VAL A 75 -7.88 -10.89 -2.02
N LEU A 76 -8.89 -10.06 -1.79
CA LEU A 76 -10.07 -10.40 -0.99
C LEU A 76 -11.19 -11.05 -1.80
N SER A 77 -11.28 -10.80 -3.12
CA SER A 77 -12.26 -11.46 -3.98
C SER A 77 -11.90 -11.36 -5.47
N GLU A 78 -12.02 -12.49 -6.17
CA GLU A 78 -12.45 -12.55 -7.57
C GLU A 78 -13.98 -12.52 -7.54
N ALA A 79 -14.59 -11.44 -8.03
CA ALA A 79 -16.02 -11.41 -8.31
C ALA A 79 -16.29 -11.98 -9.70
#